data_AF-A0A0G2HX93-F1
#
_entry.id   AF-A0A0G2HX93-F1
#
_cell.length_a   1.000
_cell.length_b   1.000
_cell.length_c   1.000
_cell.angle_alpha   90.00
_cell.angle_beta   90.00
_cell.angle_gamma   90.00
#
_symmetry.space_group_name_H-M   'P 1'
#
loop_
_entity.id
_entity.type
_entity.pdbx_description
1 polymer ?
#
loop_
_entity_poly.entity_id
_entity_poly.type
_entity_poly.pdbx_seq_one_letter_code
_entity_poly.pdbx_strand_id
1 'polypeptide(L)'
;MGRTVDQEVHAAFVEFRAKEDDKVKPARILLCLSVQCIYCQQIRAKNTSRQKQHLLECPALRGHNPPHPQSAPTNGVGTVNGYGAAPNGPPGGPGAGSATATLPSASSSMMTNGVNPHSSAMQTPMQNLSSRPSLPSQAAPPPSASSAAPPSQQRAHSTPKSSKQPRQSTSSLPAPPLDDVHAAFVEFRAKEEDKCLSVQCIYCQQVRAKNTSRQRQHLLECPPYLNVMKDSIPANNLQHSFPEGDIARSLQLPIPTLELDFRMSVKLNPAVTVGQGLWGQRDWVTFVGGQWAGRWGKGIVLPGGQDSQVVVKELSTHIKANYLLQTADEQPAFIVAKTTGWMTGAKDVLEKLADPSMADSVNPTTYKYRINISLETGDERYAFVNTVMWVGSGCRRSSEVIFDAFRIT
;
A
#
# COMPACT_ATOMS: atom_id res chain seq x y z
N MET A 1 30.97 -54.65 -3.56
CA MET A 1 31.60 -53.34 -3.30
C MET A 1 30.64 -52.25 -3.74
N GLY A 2 30.22 -51.33 -2.86
CA GLY A 2 29.36 -50.22 -3.24
C GLY A 2 30.17 -49.06 -3.81
N ARG A 3 30.04 -48.76 -5.11
CA ARG A 3 30.58 -47.53 -5.68
C ARG A 3 29.64 -46.38 -5.35
N THR A 4 30.19 -45.27 -4.85
CA THR A 4 29.40 -44.06 -4.58
C THR A 4 29.49 -43.12 -5.76
N VAL A 5 28.34 -42.62 -6.23
CA VAL A 5 28.22 -41.74 -7.40
C VAL A 5 29.14 -40.52 -7.32
N ASP A 6 29.46 -40.04 -6.11
CA ASP A 6 30.42 -38.97 -5.83
C ASP A 6 31.83 -39.19 -6.41
N GLN A 7 32.33 -40.42 -6.45
CA GLN A 7 33.62 -40.70 -7.10
C GLN A 7 33.52 -40.68 -8.63
N GLU A 8 32.38 -41.10 -9.18
CA GLU A 8 32.19 -41.24 -10.63
C GLU A 8 32.04 -39.87 -11.33
N VAL A 9 31.61 -38.81 -10.63
CA VAL A 9 31.51 -37.44 -11.20
C VAL A 9 32.83 -36.92 -11.76
N HIS A 10 33.98 -37.25 -11.17
CA HIS A 10 35.29 -36.78 -11.64
C HIS A 10 35.89 -37.66 -12.75
N ALA A 11 35.41 -38.91 -12.89
CA ALA A 11 35.82 -39.82 -13.97
C ALA A 11 34.94 -39.69 -15.22
N ALA A 12 33.66 -39.34 -15.05
CA ALA A 12 32.65 -39.36 -16.10
C ALA A 12 32.55 -38.06 -16.93
N PHE A 13 33.28 -37.01 -16.58
CA PHE A 13 33.21 -35.71 -17.25
C PHE A 13 34.61 -35.18 -17.59
N VAL A 14 34.85 -34.88 -18.86
CA VAL A 14 36.03 -34.14 -19.30
C VAL A 14 35.75 -32.64 -19.21
N GLU A 15 36.61 -31.92 -18.51
CA GLU A 15 36.60 -30.44 -18.49
C GLU A 15 37.33 -29.88 -19.70
N PHE A 16 36.69 -28.91 -20.38
CA PHE A 16 37.31 -28.18 -21.46
C PHE A 16 36.88 -26.71 -21.44
N ARG A 17 37.72 -25.86 -22.02
CA ARG A 17 37.30 -24.53 -22.47
C ARG A 17 36.90 -24.66 -23.93
N ALA A 18 35.67 -24.30 -24.26
CA ALA A 18 35.34 -24.02 -25.65
C ALA A 18 36.28 -22.90 -26.12
N LYS A 19 37.02 -23.13 -27.20
CA LYS A 19 37.65 -22.04 -27.94
C LYS A 19 36.57 -21.32 -28.73
N GLU A 20 36.78 -20.02 -28.95
CA GLU A 20 36.03 -19.30 -29.98
C GLU A 20 36.58 -19.74 -31.34
N ASP A 21 35.83 -20.59 -32.04
CA ASP A 21 35.92 -20.70 -33.50
C ASP A 21 34.97 -19.63 -34.10
N ASP A 22 35.44 -18.97 -35.15
CA ASP A 22 35.04 -17.60 -35.47
C ASP A 22 33.72 -17.46 -36.26
N LYS A 23 33.13 -16.26 -36.18
CA LYS A 23 31.98 -15.74 -36.96
C LYS A 23 30.58 -16.27 -36.59
N VAL A 24 29.96 -15.63 -35.58
CA VAL A 24 28.76 -14.76 -35.73
C VAL A 24 28.42 -14.09 -34.38
N LYS A 25 27.86 -12.86 -34.43
CA LYS A 25 27.60 -11.95 -33.28
C LYS A 25 26.49 -12.46 -32.33
N PRO A 26 26.32 -11.91 -31.09
CA PRO A 26 27.11 -10.87 -30.40
C PRO A 26 27.65 -11.29 -29.02
N ALA A 27 28.51 -10.45 -28.43
CA ALA A 27 29.18 -10.71 -27.15
C ALA A 27 28.24 -10.68 -25.93
N ARG A 28 27.78 -11.84 -25.45
CA ARG A 28 27.33 -12.03 -24.05
C ARG A 28 27.35 -13.46 -23.48
N ILE A 29 28.03 -14.41 -24.15
CA ILE A 29 28.20 -15.77 -23.62
C ILE A 29 29.40 -15.78 -22.67
N LEU A 30 29.16 -16.06 -21.38
CA LEU A 30 30.22 -16.17 -20.38
C LEU A 30 31.13 -17.37 -20.65
N LEU A 31 32.43 -17.19 -20.43
CA LEU A 31 33.45 -18.24 -20.34
C LEU A 31 33.29 -19.09 -19.06
N CYS A 32 32.12 -19.71 -18.91
CA CYS A 32 31.91 -20.79 -17.95
C CYS A 32 32.77 -22.00 -18.33
N LEU A 33 33.33 -22.69 -17.34
CA LEU A 33 33.94 -24.00 -17.58
C LEU A 33 32.87 -24.97 -18.07
N SER A 34 33.14 -25.62 -19.20
CA SER A 34 32.25 -26.63 -19.78
C SER A 34 32.74 -28.02 -19.42
N VAL A 35 31.79 -28.92 -19.18
CA VAL A 35 32.01 -30.34 -18.93
C VAL A 35 31.28 -31.15 -19.99
N GLN A 36 31.97 -32.09 -20.62
CA GLN A 36 31.40 -33.07 -21.54
C GLN A 36 31.28 -34.41 -20.84
N CYS A 37 30.07 -34.98 -20.81
CA CYS A 37 29.84 -36.34 -20.29
C CYS A 37 30.44 -37.36 -21.26
N ILE A 38 31.43 -38.16 -20.83
CA ILE A 38 32.18 -39.06 -21.73
C ILE A 38 31.30 -40.16 -22.36
N TYR A 39 30.14 -40.46 -21.75
CA TYR A 39 29.25 -41.53 -22.18
C TYR A 39 28.26 -41.09 -23.26
N CYS A 40 27.72 -39.87 -23.17
CA CYS A 40 26.68 -39.37 -24.10
C CYS A 40 27.09 -38.09 -24.86
N GLN A 41 28.32 -37.63 -24.67
CA GLN A 41 28.94 -36.44 -25.28
C GLN A 41 28.19 -35.12 -25.08
N GLN A 42 27.18 -35.05 -24.21
CA GLN A 42 26.48 -33.81 -23.90
C GLN A 42 27.38 -32.83 -23.15
N ILE A 43 27.46 -31.60 -23.68
CA ILE A 43 28.17 -30.47 -23.10
C ILE A 43 27.23 -29.72 -22.16
N ARG A 44 27.67 -29.46 -20.93
CA ARG A 44 26.93 -28.69 -19.91
C ARG A 44 27.89 -27.76 -19.16
N ALA A 45 27.38 -26.68 -18.57
CA ALA A 45 28.18 -25.82 -17.69
C ALA A 45 28.54 -26.57 -16.40
N LYS A 46 29.80 -26.45 -15.94
CA LYS A 46 30.33 -27.14 -14.75
C LYS A 46 29.52 -26.81 -13.49
N ASN A 47 28.77 -27.79 -13.01
CA ASN A 47 27.91 -27.68 -11.83
C ASN A 47 27.69 -29.07 -11.23
N THR A 48 28.30 -29.34 -10.08
CA THR A 48 28.39 -30.69 -9.50
C THR A 48 27.03 -31.32 -9.21
N SER A 49 26.02 -30.53 -8.84
CA SER A 49 24.65 -31.02 -8.62
C SER A 49 23.98 -31.47 -9.92
N ARG A 50 24.06 -30.66 -10.99
CA ARG A 50 23.52 -31.03 -12.32
C ARG A 50 24.32 -32.18 -12.96
N GLN A 51 25.62 -32.28 -12.69
CA GLN A 51 26.46 -33.39 -13.15
C GLN A 51 26.03 -34.72 -12.50
N LYS A 52 25.80 -34.76 -11.19
CA LYS A 52 25.26 -35.95 -10.50
C LYS A 52 23.91 -36.39 -11.06
N GLN A 53 22.97 -35.44 -11.21
CA GLN A 53 21.66 -35.74 -11.81
C GLN A 53 21.81 -36.27 -13.25
N HIS A 54 22.66 -35.65 -14.06
CA HIS A 54 22.88 -36.08 -15.43
C HIS A 54 23.46 -37.49 -15.55
N LEU A 55 24.28 -37.96 -14.60
CA LEU A 55 24.76 -39.36 -14.60
C LEU A 55 23.65 -40.36 -14.29
N LEU A 56 22.77 -40.05 -13.33
CA LEU A 56 21.61 -40.89 -12.98
C LEU A 56 20.61 -41.00 -14.15
N GLU A 57 20.55 -39.96 -14.99
CA GLU A 57 19.65 -39.84 -16.15
C GLU A 57 20.34 -40.15 -17.50
N CYS A 58 21.64 -40.49 -17.52
CA CYS A 58 22.43 -40.58 -18.74
C CYS A 58 22.03 -41.80 -19.61
N PRO A 59 21.49 -41.61 -20.83
CA PRO A 59 20.99 -42.72 -21.65
C PRO A 59 22.07 -43.75 -21.97
N ALA A 60 23.28 -43.30 -22.29
CA ALA A 60 24.41 -44.16 -22.65
C ALA A 60 24.99 -44.98 -21.47
N LEU A 61 24.83 -44.49 -20.23
CA LEU A 61 25.23 -45.27 -19.04
C LEU A 61 24.22 -46.40 -18.75
N ARG A 62 22.98 -46.28 -19.24
CA ARG A 62 21.93 -47.28 -19.06
C ARG A 62 22.03 -48.48 -20.00
N GLY A 63 23.01 -48.52 -20.92
CA GLY A 63 23.27 -49.71 -21.72
C GLY A 63 24.44 -49.58 -22.69
N HIS A 64 25.61 -50.09 -22.30
CA HIS A 64 26.13 -51.39 -22.77
C HIS A 64 27.45 -51.77 -22.07
N ASN A 65 27.81 -53.06 -22.12
CA ASN A 65 29.17 -53.54 -21.84
C ASN A 65 30.03 -53.40 -23.12
N PRO A 66 31.36 -53.16 -23.05
CA PRO A 66 32.19 -52.73 -24.19
C PRO A 66 32.89 -53.90 -24.94
N PRO A 67 33.71 -53.67 -26.00
CA PRO A 67 33.74 -52.58 -27.00
C PRO A 67 33.97 -53.05 -28.47
N HIS A 68 33.77 -52.16 -29.47
CA HIS A 68 34.79 -51.82 -30.51
C HIS A 68 34.34 -50.63 -31.41
N PRO A 69 35.25 -49.95 -32.14
CA PRO A 69 34.94 -48.75 -32.93
C PRO A 69 34.97 -48.96 -34.46
N GLN A 70 34.14 -48.23 -35.23
CA GLN A 70 34.48 -47.73 -36.58
C GLN A 70 33.45 -46.74 -37.19
N SER A 71 33.97 -45.83 -38.03
CA SER A 71 33.39 -45.11 -39.20
C SER A 71 31.93 -44.58 -39.22
N ALA A 72 31.79 -43.31 -39.65
CA ALA A 72 30.62 -42.76 -40.37
C ALA A 72 30.80 -42.94 -41.91
N PRO A 73 29.93 -42.45 -42.84
CA PRO A 73 28.66 -41.70 -42.71
C PRO A 73 27.52 -42.20 -43.66
N THR A 74 26.44 -41.42 -43.86
CA THR A 74 25.73 -41.07 -45.13
C THR A 74 24.21 -40.81 -44.97
N ASN A 75 23.56 -40.26 -46.01
CA ASN A 75 22.17 -39.80 -46.05
C ASN A 75 21.17 -40.87 -46.56
N GLY A 76 19.88 -40.70 -46.28
CA GLY A 76 18.79 -41.45 -46.93
C GLY A 76 17.44 -40.71 -46.86
N VAL A 77 16.65 -40.74 -47.93
CA VAL A 77 15.34 -40.06 -48.08
C VAL A 77 14.24 -41.11 -48.27
N GLY A 78 13.03 -40.84 -47.75
CA GLY A 78 11.84 -41.67 -47.99
C GLY A 78 10.55 -40.84 -47.99
N THR A 79 9.74 -40.98 -49.06
CA THR A 79 8.40 -40.39 -49.24
C THR A 79 7.30 -41.39 -48.78
N VAL A 80 5.98 -41.17 -48.87
CA VAL A 80 5.11 -41.10 -50.08
C VAL A 80 3.70 -40.56 -49.74
N ASN A 81 3.13 -39.82 -50.70
CA ASN A 81 1.74 -39.44 -51.08
C ASN A 81 0.49 -40.10 -50.40
N GLY A 82 -0.72 -39.50 -50.48
CA GLY A 82 -1.14 -38.19 -51.02
C GLY A 82 -2.56 -38.15 -51.67
N TYR A 83 -2.94 -36.99 -52.27
CA TYR A 83 -4.14 -36.68 -53.11
C TYR A 83 -5.54 -36.69 -52.42
N GLY A 84 -6.58 -35.91 -52.80
CA GLY A 84 -6.88 -34.83 -53.81
C GLY A 84 -8.42 -34.75 -54.04
N ALA A 85 -9.17 -33.75 -54.56
CA ALA A 85 -9.06 -32.34 -55.03
C ALA A 85 -10.49 -31.66 -54.84
N ALA A 86 -10.86 -30.37 -55.00
CA ALA A 86 -10.46 -29.15 -55.77
C ALA A 86 -10.86 -29.10 -57.28
N PRO A 87 -11.21 -27.94 -57.92
CA PRO A 87 -11.47 -26.55 -57.44
C PRO A 87 -12.52 -25.65 -58.24
N ASN A 88 -12.49 -24.31 -58.02
CA ASN A 88 -13.05 -23.15 -58.81
C ASN A 88 -14.55 -22.76 -58.67
N GLY A 89 -15.02 -21.49 -58.71
CA GLY A 89 -14.44 -20.12 -58.79
C GLY A 89 -15.38 -19.12 -59.56
N PRO A 90 -15.16 -17.77 -59.65
CA PRO A 90 -14.33 -16.81 -58.91
C PRO A 90 -15.15 -15.48 -58.54
N PRO A 91 -14.70 -14.17 -58.52
CA PRO A 91 -15.26 -13.14 -57.58
C PRO A 91 -15.75 -11.78 -58.17
N GLY A 92 -16.15 -10.81 -57.31
CA GLY A 92 -16.56 -9.42 -57.66
C GLY A 92 -16.44 -8.40 -56.49
N GLY A 93 -16.41 -7.08 -56.79
CA GLY A 93 -15.97 -5.98 -55.89
C GLY A 93 -17.02 -4.93 -55.44
N PRO A 94 -16.59 -3.79 -54.82
CA PRO A 94 -17.41 -2.98 -53.88
C PRO A 94 -17.79 -1.54 -54.32
N GLY A 95 -18.70 -0.87 -53.59
CA GLY A 95 -18.98 0.58 -53.75
C GLY A 95 -20.02 1.19 -52.78
N ALA A 96 -19.78 2.44 -52.34
CA ALA A 96 -20.53 3.19 -51.30
C ALA A 96 -21.87 3.84 -51.72
N GLY A 97 -22.65 4.35 -50.75
CA GLY A 97 -23.83 5.21 -50.94
C GLY A 97 -24.49 5.67 -49.62
N SER A 98 -25.22 6.80 -49.61
CA SER A 98 -25.83 7.43 -48.41
C SER A 98 -27.10 8.26 -48.73
N ALA A 99 -27.85 8.64 -47.67
CA ALA A 99 -29.10 9.44 -47.65
C ALA A 99 -30.40 8.67 -48.07
N THR A 100 -31.63 9.04 -47.67
CA THR A 100 -32.12 10.29 -47.02
C THR A 100 -33.30 10.04 -46.04
N ALA A 101 -33.53 11.03 -45.16
CA ALA A 101 -34.57 11.25 -44.15
C ALA A 101 -36.01 10.68 -44.31
N THR A 102 -36.69 10.48 -43.16
CA THR A 102 -37.96 11.20 -42.83
C THR A 102 -38.32 11.14 -41.32
N LEU A 103 -39.20 12.06 -40.91
CA LEU A 103 -39.82 12.29 -39.59
C LEU A 103 -41.33 12.63 -39.85
N PRO A 104 -42.30 12.56 -38.89
CA PRO A 104 -42.29 13.44 -37.70
C PRO A 104 -43.04 13.00 -36.41
N SER A 105 -42.70 13.72 -35.33
CA SER A 105 -43.55 14.30 -34.26
C SER A 105 -44.81 13.59 -33.70
N ALA A 106 -44.86 13.51 -32.37
CA ALA A 106 -46.06 13.81 -31.57
C ALA A 106 -45.65 14.46 -30.23
N SER A 107 -46.50 15.29 -29.62
CA SER A 107 -46.18 15.97 -28.35
C SER A 107 -47.41 16.29 -27.48
N SER A 108 -47.15 16.47 -26.18
CA SER A 108 -47.93 17.27 -25.19
C SER A 108 -49.03 16.62 -24.32
N SER A 109 -48.83 16.80 -23.00
CA SER A 109 -49.80 17.32 -21.98
C SER A 109 -50.88 16.46 -21.28
N MET A 110 -50.66 16.27 -19.94
CA MET A 110 -51.49 16.76 -18.80
C MET A 110 -52.55 15.88 -18.04
N MET A 111 -52.76 16.26 -16.74
CA MET A 111 -53.90 15.97 -15.81
C MET A 111 -54.03 14.54 -15.19
N THR A 112 -54.46 14.26 -13.94
CA THR A 112 -54.45 14.98 -12.62
C THR A 112 -54.71 13.99 -11.43
N ASN A 113 -54.66 14.48 -10.18
CA ASN A 113 -54.87 13.81 -8.87
C ASN A 113 -56.05 12.81 -8.72
N GLY A 114 -55.92 11.88 -7.75
CA GLY A 114 -57.00 11.04 -7.18
C GLY A 114 -56.72 10.66 -5.70
N VAL A 115 -57.76 10.41 -4.89
CA VAL A 115 -57.72 10.36 -3.40
C VAL A 115 -58.93 9.59 -2.82
N ASN A 116 -58.96 9.05 -1.58
CA ASN A 116 -57.96 9.03 -0.50
C ASN A 116 -57.81 7.65 0.22
N PRO A 117 -58.65 7.20 1.21
CA PRO A 117 -58.11 6.46 2.36
C PRO A 117 -58.75 5.08 2.66
N HIS A 118 -58.06 4.28 3.49
CA HIS A 118 -58.71 3.53 4.58
C HIS A 118 -57.75 3.30 5.77
N SER A 119 -58.33 3.18 6.97
CA SER A 119 -57.64 3.16 8.26
C SER A 119 -57.69 1.81 8.96
N SER A 120 -56.70 1.54 9.82
CA SER A 120 -56.83 0.69 11.02
C SER A 120 -55.62 0.88 11.94
N ALA A 121 -55.83 0.74 13.26
CA ALA A 121 -54.78 0.90 14.27
C ALA A 121 -54.98 -0.08 15.45
N MET A 122 -53.89 -0.75 15.85
CA MET A 122 -53.69 -1.39 17.17
C MET A 122 -52.20 -1.17 17.48
N GLN A 123 -51.83 -0.46 18.56
CA GLN A 123 -51.91 -0.83 19.97
C GLN A 123 -51.04 -2.04 20.36
N THR A 124 -50.13 -1.80 21.30
CA THR A 124 -49.21 -2.75 21.92
C THR A 124 -49.86 -3.52 23.06
N PRO A 125 -49.18 -4.56 23.57
CA PRO A 125 -48.76 -4.45 24.96
C PRO A 125 -47.28 -4.79 25.20
N MET A 126 -46.77 -4.40 26.38
CA MET A 126 -45.39 -4.66 26.82
C MET A 126 -45.14 -6.14 27.12
N GLN A 127 -43.87 -6.55 27.06
CA GLN A 127 -43.30 -7.52 27.99
C GLN A 127 -42.01 -6.99 28.63
N ASN A 128 -41.70 -7.52 29.81
CA ASN A 128 -40.72 -7.01 30.77
C ASN A 128 -39.58 -8.03 30.94
N LEU A 129 -38.32 -7.58 30.88
CA LEU A 129 -37.17 -8.38 31.29
C LEU A 129 -36.16 -7.53 32.06
N SER A 130 -36.16 -7.70 33.38
CA SER A 130 -35.20 -7.09 34.31
C SER A 130 -34.21 -8.15 34.82
N SER A 131 -32.97 -8.12 34.34
CA SER A 131 -31.90 -8.98 34.88
C SER A 131 -30.52 -8.37 34.59
N ARG A 132 -29.83 -7.92 35.65
CA ARG A 132 -28.50 -7.28 35.58
C ARG A 132 -27.57 -7.93 36.61
N PRO A 133 -26.52 -8.67 36.21
CA PRO A 133 -25.51 -9.16 37.15
C PRO A 133 -24.71 -8.01 37.77
N SER A 134 -24.34 -8.16 39.04
CA SER A 134 -23.57 -7.17 39.81
C SER A 134 -22.07 -7.48 39.81
N LEU A 135 -21.26 -6.41 39.87
CA LEU A 135 -19.81 -6.47 40.03
C LEU A 135 -19.43 -6.50 41.53
N PRO A 136 -18.47 -7.35 41.96
CA PRO A 136 -17.76 -7.17 43.23
C PRO A 136 -16.89 -5.90 43.23
N SER A 137 -16.51 -5.42 44.42
CA SER A 137 -15.83 -4.13 44.60
C SER A 137 -14.51 -4.27 45.38
N GLN A 138 -13.58 -3.36 45.09
CA GLN A 138 -12.42 -2.95 45.91
C GLN A 138 -11.31 -3.96 46.26
N ALA A 139 -10.07 -3.54 45.93
CA ALA A 139 -8.89 -3.70 46.76
C ALA A 139 -8.01 -2.44 46.60
N ALA A 140 -7.33 -2.01 47.67
CA ALA A 140 -6.50 -0.79 47.71
C ALA A 140 -4.99 -1.11 47.75
N PRO A 141 -4.09 -0.18 47.38
CA PRO A 141 -2.67 -0.48 47.15
C PRO A 141 -1.78 -0.35 48.41
N PRO A 142 -0.63 -1.06 48.46
CA PRO A 142 0.47 -0.76 49.39
C PRO A 142 1.36 0.41 48.90
N PRO A 143 2.13 1.07 49.79
CA PRO A 143 2.81 2.34 49.50
C PRO A 143 4.23 2.20 48.91
N SER A 144 4.79 3.35 48.54
CA SER A 144 6.15 3.51 48.00
C SER A 144 7.27 3.40 49.04
N ALA A 145 8.46 2.98 48.58
CA ALA A 145 9.74 3.15 49.25
C ALA A 145 10.78 3.67 48.23
N SER A 146 11.79 4.40 48.69
CA SER A 146 12.61 5.29 47.85
C SER A 146 14.10 4.92 47.79
N SER A 147 14.77 5.40 46.73
CA SER A 147 16.20 5.77 46.70
C SER A 147 17.28 4.69 46.91
N ALA A 148 18.02 4.34 45.84
CA ALA A 148 19.50 4.30 45.83
C ALA A 148 20.08 4.00 44.43
N ALA A 149 21.15 4.70 44.04
CA ALA A 149 22.07 4.36 42.95
C ALA A 149 23.31 5.27 43.00
N PRO A 150 24.46 4.94 42.36
CA PRO A 150 24.97 3.63 41.94
C PRO A 150 26.25 3.25 42.75
N PRO A 151 27.08 2.30 42.28
CA PRO A 151 28.34 2.75 41.66
C PRO A 151 28.73 1.98 40.38
N SER A 152 29.78 2.45 39.72
CA SER A 152 30.28 1.98 38.42
C SER A 152 31.40 0.93 38.51
N GLN A 153 31.49 0.04 37.53
CA GLN A 153 32.77 -0.57 37.09
C GLN A 153 32.69 -1.15 35.65
N GLN A 154 33.80 -1.71 35.16
CA GLN A 154 34.17 -1.71 33.73
C GLN A 154 33.97 -3.04 32.97
N ARG A 155 34.21 -3.00 31.64
CA ARG A 155 34.06 -4.12 30.68
C ARG A 155 34.94 -5.34 30.99
N ALA A 156 34.44 -6.52 30.62
CA ALA A 156 35.25 -7.63 30.10
C ALA A 156 34.46 -8.41 29.02
N HIS A 157 35.14 -9.07 28.08
CA HIS A 157 34.53 -9.94 27.06
C HIS A 157 34.71 -11.41 27.41
N SER A 158 33.67 -12.24 27.25
CA SER A 158 33.82 -13.68 27.00
C SER A 158 32.59 -14.23 26.25
N THR A 159 32.81 -15.14 25.31
CA THR A 159 31.75 -15.79 24.51
C THR A 159 31.91 -17.32 24.54
N PRO A 160 30.98 -18.06 25.17
CA PRO A 160 30.92 -19.51 25.06
C PRO A 160 30.39 -19.92 23.67
N LYS A 161 31.01 -20.93 23.04
CA LYS A 161 30.45 -21.58 21.84
C LYS A 161 29.32 -22.53 22.24
N SER A 162 28.20 -22.49 21.54
CA SER A 162 27.16 -23.53 21.57
C SER A 162 26.99 -24.18 20.20
N SER A 163 26.54 -25.43 20.18
CA SER A 163 26.47 -26.28 18.98
C SER A 163 25.21 -26.01 18.14
N LYS A 164 25.33 -26.25 16.82
CA LYS A 164 24.19 -26.14 15.89
C LYS A 164 23.30 -27.37 15.98
N GLN A 165 22.01 -27.18 16.25
CA GLN A 165 20.93 -28.05 15.75
C GLN A 165 20.21 -27.34 14.58
N PRO A 166 19.69 -28.08 13.59
CA PRO A 166 18.95 -27.49 12.48
C PRO A 166 17.55 -27.06 12.92
N ARG A 167 17.21 -25.77 12.76
CA ARG A 167 15.82 -25.31 12.83
C ARG A 167 15.15 -25.51 11.47
N GLN A 168 13.94 -26.05 11.47
CA GLN A 168 13.03 -25.99 10.31
C GLN A 168 12.53 -24.56 10.13
N SER A 169 12.35 -24.13 8.89
CA SER A 169 11.81 -22.81 8.53
C SER A 169 10.28 -22.84 8.48
N THR A 170 9.63 -21.87 9.12
CA THR A 170 8.17 -21.77 9.25
C THR A 170 7.65 -20.44 8.68
N SER A 171 8.17 -20.03 7.52
CA SER A 171 7.82 -18.79 6.82
C SER A 171 6.68 -19.04 5.82
N SER A 172 5.43 -18.95 6.28
CA SER A 172 4.23 -19.02 5.42
C SER A 172 4.00 -17.67 4.70
N LEU A 173 4.89 -17.33 3.78
CA LEU A 173 4.82 -16.14 2.94
C LEU A 173 5.10 -16.51 1.48
N PRO A 174 4.34 -15.97 0.51
CA PRO A 174 4.61 -16.15 -0.91
C PRO A 174 6.04 -15.73 -1.29
N ALA A 175 6.71 -16.55 -2.09
CA ALA A 175 8.09 -16.29 -2.51
C ALA A 175 8.16 -14.99 -3.36
N PRO A 176 9.01 -14.00 -3.02
CA PRO A 176 8.96 -12.66 -3.64
C PRO A 176 9.01 -12.66 -5.18
N PRO A 177 8.36 -11.68 -5.85
CA PRO A 177 8.55 -11.39 -7.27
C PRO A 177 10.03 -11.28 -7.67
N LEU A 178 10.35 -11.58 -8.94
CA LEU A 178 11.75 -11.50 -9.41
C LEU A 178 12.28 -10.06 -9.42
N ASP A 179 11.42 -9.07 -9.61
CA ASP A 179 11.82 -7.66 -9.63
C ASP A 179 12.18 -7.16 -8.23
N ASP A 180 11.40 -7.52 -7.21
CA ASP A 180 11.75 -7.32 -5.78
C ASP A 180 13.10 -7.97 -5.43
N VAL A 181 13.39 -9.15 -6.00
CA VAL A 181 14.66 -9.88 -5.81
C VAL A 181 15.85 -9.16 -6.48
N HIS A 182 15.61 -8.31 -7.47
CA HIS A 182 16.65 -7.44 -8.05
C HIS A 182 16.74 -6.10 -7.31
N ALA A 183 15.62 -5.47 -6.95
CA ALA A 183 15.58 -4.22 -6.19
C ALA A 183 16.20 -4.35 -4.79
N ALA A 184 16.05 -5.51 -4.14
CA ALA A 184 16.57 -5.77 -2.80
C ALA A 184 18.09 -5.99 -2.71
N PHE A 185 18.84 -5.96 -3.82
CA PHE A 185 20.27 -6.28 -3.83
C PHE A 185 21.11 -5.32 -4.69
N VAL A 186 22.18 -4.78 -4.11
CA VAL A 186 23.22 -4.06 -4.86
C VAL A 186 24.25 -5.04 -5.41
N GLU A 187 24.57 -4.95 -6.70
CA GLU A 187 25.59 -5.77 -7.35
C GLU A 187 26.97 -5.11 -7.34
N PHE A 188 28.02 -5.88 -7.07
CA PHE A 188 29.40 -5.40 -7.06
C PHE A 188 30.41 -6.52 -7.34
N ARG A 189 31.67 -6.16 -7.59
CA ARG A 189 32.80 -7.10 -7.53
C ARG A 189 33.50 -6.94 -6.18
N ALA A 190 33.70 -8.03 -5.44
CA ALA A 190 34.41 -8.00 -4.17
C ALA A 190 35.92 -7.76 -4.37
N LYS A 191 36.46 -8.27 -5.48
CA LYS A 191 37.78 -7.95 -6.02
C LYS A 191 37.75 -7.81 -7.54
N GLU A 192 38.73 -7.10 -8.09
CA GLU A 192 38.90 -6.93 -9.54
C GLU A 192 39.12 -8.27 -10.28
N GLU A 193 39.84 -9.18 -9.62
CA GLU A 193 40.17 -10.56 -10.03
C GLU A 193 39.03 -11.59 -9.86
N ASP A 194 37.90 -11.23 -9.22
CA ASP A 194 36.79 -12.16 -8.98
C ASP A 194 36.00 -12.47 -10.26
N LYS A 195 35.90 -13.77 -10.58
CA LYS A 195 35.21 -14.29 -11.78
C LYS A 195 33.69 -14.31 -11.66
N CYS A 196 33.14 -13.95 -10.50
CA CYS A 196 31.71 -13.95 -10.21
C CYS A 196 31.29 -12.63 -9.57
N LEU A 197 30.16 -12.07 -10.00
CA LEU A 197 29.54 -10.92 -9.33
C LEU A 197 29.09 -11.32 -7.92
N SER A 198 29.28 -10.41 -6.98
CA SER A 198 28.70 -10.47 -5.64
C SER A 198 27.48 -9.55 -5.56
N VAL A 199 26.58 -9.86 -4.62
CA VAL A 199 25.36 -9.11 -4.34
C VAL A 199 25.21 -8.90 -2.85
N GLN A 200 24.87 -7.68 -2.43
CA GLN A 200 24.61 -7.32 -1.04
C GLN A 200 23.12 -7.04 -0.85
N CYS A 201 22.46 -7.76 0.07
CA CYS A 201 21.07 -7.50 0.43
C CYS A 201 20.97 -6.17 1.20
N ILE A 202 20.24 -5.18 0.66
CA ILE A 202 20.21 -3.82 1.23
C ILE A 202 19.61 -3.76 2.64
N TYR A 203 18.79 -4.74 3.01
CA TYR A 203 18.06 -4.77 4.28
C TYR A 203 18.87 -5.36 5.44
N CYS A 204 19.79 -6.29 5.18
CA CYS A 204 20.60 -6.93 6.24
C CYS A 204 22.12 -6.90 5.97
N GLN A 205 22.54 -6.24 4.89
CA GLN A 205 23.92 -6.07 4.44
C GLN A 205 24.72 -7.35 4.20
N GLN A 206 24.08 -8.53 4.15
CA GLN A 206 24.74 -9.78 3.83
C GLN A 206 25.16 -9.85 2.36
N VAL A 207 26.46 -10.05 2.14
CA VAL A 207 27.06 -10.32 0.84
C VAL A 207 26.93 -11.81 0.49
N ARG A 208 26.51 -12.10 -0.75
CA ARG A 208 26.40 -13.45 -1.33
C ARG A 208 26.86 -13.42 -2.79
N ALA A 209 27.22 -14.57 -3.37
CA ALA A 209 27.47 -14.65 -4.82
C ALA A 209 26.16 -14.46 -5.61
N LYS A 210 26.19 -13.73 -6.73
CA LYS A 210 25.01 -13.43 -7.57
C LYS A 210 24.34 -14.73 -8.04
N ASN A 211 23.11 -14.96 -7.58
CA ASN A 211 22.31 -16.13 -7.92
C ASN A 211 20.85 -15.88 -7.50
N THR A 212 19.97 -15.59 -8.46
CA THR A 212 18.59 -15.14 -8.20
C THR A 212 17.79 -16.12 -7.33
N SER A 213 18.02 -17.44 -7.46
CA SER A 213 17.39 -18.46 -6.60
C SER A 213 17.83 -18.35 -5.14
N ARG A 214 19.13 -18.17 -4.87
CA ARG A 214 19.65 -17.94 -3.50
C ARG A 214 19.29 -16.56 -2.96
N GLN A 215 19.13 -15.56 -3.82
CA GLN A 215 18.65 -14.22 -3.44
C GLN A 215 17.19 -14.28 -2.99
N ARG A 216 16.31 -14.94 -3.75
CA ARG A 216 14.90 -15.18 -3.39
C ARG A 216 14.77 -15.99 -2.08
N GLN A 217 15.57 -17.05 -1.93
CA GLN A 217 15.63 -17.81 -0.67
C GLN A 217 16.12 -16.95 0.50
N HIS A 218 17.11 -16.10 0.28
CA HIS A 218 17.60 -15.20 1.33
C HIS A 218 16.53 -14.22 1.79
N LEU A 219 15.74 -13.63 0.89
CA LEU A 219 14.66 -12.71 1.26
C LEU A 219 13.58 -13.40 2.12
N LEU A 220 13.19 -14.64 1.78
CA LEU A 220 12.30 -15.48 2.59
C LEU A 220 12.85 -15.78 4.00
N GLU A 221 14.15 -15.64 4.22
CA GLU A 221 14.85 -15.93 5.49
C GLU A 221 15.43 -14.66 6.15
N CYS A 222 15.19 -13.45 5.62
CA CYS A 222 15.85 -12.21 6.03
C CYS A 222 14.95 -11.37 6.96
N PRO A 223 15.13 -11.38 8.30
CA PRO A 223 14.20 -10.71 9.21
C PRO A 223 14.06 -9.21 8.97
N PRO A 224 15.12 -8.43 8.65
CA PRO A 224 14.97 -7.02 8.29
C PRO A 224 14.09 -6.78 7.06
N TYR A 225 14.24 -7.58 6.01
CA TYR A 225 13.38 -7.48 4.81
C TYR A 225 11.93 -7.85 5.13
N LEU A 226 11.73 -8.97 5.83
CA LEU A 226 10.39 -9.44 6.20
C LEU A 226 9.64 -8.45 7.11
N ASN A 227 10.34 -7.81 8.05
CA ASN A 227 9.76 -6.75 8.87
C ASN A 227 9.40 -5.53 8.01
N VAL A 228 10.32 -5.02 7.18
CA VAL A 228 10.02 -3.87 6.30
C VAL A 228 8.86 -4.16 5.32
N MET A 229 8.75 -5.37 4.77
CA MET A 229 7.64 -5.75 3.89
C MET A 229 6.32 -6.02 4.63
N LYS A 230 6.38 -6.35 5.92
CA LYS A 230 5.20 -6.43 6.79
C LYS A 230 4.69 -5.04 7.12
N ASP A 231 5.59 -4.13 7.48
CA ASP A 231 5.25 -2.79 7.97
C ASP A 231 4.93 -1.80 6.83
N SER A 232 5.50 -1.99 5.63
CA SER A 232 5.36 -1.06 4.48
C SER A 232 4.05 -1.16 3.69
N ILE A 233 3.29 -2.24 3.85
CA ILE A 233 1.94 -2.36 3.26
C ILE A 233 0.93 -2.00 4.35
N PRO A 234 0.22 -0.84 4.28
CA PRO A 234 -0.71 -0.45 5.33
C PRO A 234 -1.80 -1.50 5.63
N ALA A 235 -2.20 -2.28 4.61
CA ALA A 235 -3.15 -3.38 4.75
C ALA A 235 -2.66 -4.54 5.65
N ASN A 236 -1.34 -4.73 5.79
CA ASN A 236 -0.76 -5.74 6.70
C ASN A 236 -0.74 -5.30 8.17
N ASN A 237 -0.95 -4.00 8.44
CA ASN A 237 -1.08 -3.44 9.79
C ASN A 237 -2.54 -3.36 10.26
N LEU A 238 -3.50 -3.82 9.45
CA LEU A 238 -4.90 -3.94 9.84
C LEU A 238 -5.10 -5.12 10.81
N GLN A 239 -6.10 -5.02 11.69
CA GLN A 239 -6.47 -6.09 12.62
C GLN A 239 -7.01 -7.35 11.92
N HIS A 240 -7.39 -7.23 10.64
CA HIS A 240 -7.83 -8.32 9.78
C HIS A 240 -7.07 -8.24 8.45
N SER A 241 -6.43 -9.33 8.04
CA SER A 241 -5.69 -9.44 6.80
C SER A 241 -6.54 -10.06 5.68
N PHE A 242 -6.26 -9.66 4.44
CA PHE A 242 -6.86 -10.28 3.26
C PHE A 242 -6.41 -11.76 3.09
N PRO A 243 -7.20 -12.60 2.38
CA PRO A 243 -6.82 -13.97 2.06
C PRO A 243 -5.47 -14.09 1.36
N GLU A 244 -4.85 -15.27 1.43
CA GLU A 244 -3.61 -15.52 0.68
C GLU A 244 -3.92 -15.68 -0.82
N GLY A 245 -3.15 -14.99 -1.66
CA GLY A 245 -3.41 -14.92 -3.12
C GLY A 245 -4.31 -13.76 -3.56
N ASP A 246 -4.96 -13.04 -2.64
CA ASP A 246 -5.75 -11.85 -2.96
C ASP A 246 -4.82 -10.66 -3.33
N ILE A 247 -5.13 -9.97 -4.43
CA ILE A 247 -4.39 -8.78 -4.87
C ILE A 247 -4.51 -7.62 -3.87
N ALA A 248 -5.61 -7.53 -3.11
CA ALA A 248 -5.78 -6.54 -2.05
C ALA A 248 -4.79 -6.72 -0.88
N ARG A 249 -4.12 -7.88 -0.78
CA ARG A 249 -3.07 -8.16 0.20
C ARG A 249 -1.68 -7.66 -0.23
N SER A 250 -1.43 -7.56 -1.53
CA SER A 250 -0.09 -7.30 -2.10
C SER A 250 0.02 -5.99 -2.87
N LEU A 251 -1.09 -5.42 -3.33
CA LEU A 251 -1.12 -4.15 -4.05
C LEU A 251 -0.74 -2.99 -3.11
N GLN A 252 0.43 -2.42 -3.35
CA GLN A 252 0.83 -1.17 -2.71
C GLN A 252 0.10 0.00 -3.38
N LEU A 253 -0.66 0.75 -2.59
CA LEU A 253 -1.27 2.02 -3.00
C LEU A 253 -0.39 3.19 -2.51
N PRO A 254 -0.36 4.33 -3.23
CA PRO A 254 0.30 5.54 -2.73
C PRO A 254 -0.22 5.91 -1.34
N ILE A 255 0.69 6.05 -0.37
CA ILE A 255 0.35 6.45 0.99
C ILE A 255 0.19 7.97 1.02
N PRO A 256 -1.00 8.51 1.34
CA PRO A 256 -1.21 9.95 1.39
C PRO A 256 -0.40 10.57 2.53
N THR A 257 0.20 11.72 2.24
CA THR A 257 0.98 12.54 3.16
C THR A 257 0.24 13.85 3.46
N LEU A 258 0.71 14.59 4.48
CA LEU A 258 0.07 15.82 4.96
C LEU A 258 1.08 16.97 4.97
N GLU A 259 0.90 17.94 4.10
CA GLU A 259 1.69 19.18 4.08
C GLU A 259 0.90 20.34 4.70
N LEU A 260 1.48 21.09 5.63
CA LEU A 260 0.88 22.36 6.09
C LEU A 260 0.76 23.32 4.90
N ASP A 261 -0.45 23.83 4.65
CA ASP A 261 -0.75 24.61 3.45
C ASP A 261 -1.31 26.01 3.75
N PHE A 262 -2.24 26.12 4.72
CA PHE A 262 -2.70 27.42 5.23
C PHE A 262 -3.13 27.37 6.70
N ARG A 263 -3.08 28.53 7.37
CA ARG A 263 -3.67 28.77 8.70
C ARG A 263 -4.82 29.76 8.60
N MET A 264 -5.87 29.55 9.39
CA MET A 264 -7.02 30.44 9.48
C MET A 264 -7.31 30.84 10.94
N SER A 265 -7.73 32.08 11.16
CA SER A 265 -8.21 32.64 12.43
C SER A 265 -9.60 33.23 12.16
N VAL A 266 -10.65 32.60 12.69
CA VAL A 266 -12.06 32.92 12.41
C VAL A 266 -12.73 33.45 13.66
N LYS A 267 -13.31 34.66 13.58
CA LYS A 267 -14.02 35.31 14.69
C LYS A 267 -15.50 34.97 14.63
N LEU A 268 -16.06 34.54 15.76
CA LEU A 268 -17.40 34.01 15.89
C LEU A 268 -18.33 35.02 16.58
N ASN A 269 -19.58 35.09 16.14
CA ASN A 269 -20.65 35.67 16.95
C ASN A 269 -21.00 34.72 18.12
N PRO A 270 -21.66 35.21 19.18
CA PRO A 270 -22.27 34.36 20.19
C PRO A 270 -23.19 33.30 19.55
N ALA A 271 -23.17 32.08 20.09
CA ALA A 271 -23.98 30.99 19.57
C ALA A 271 -25.47 31.22 19.85
N VAL A 272 -26.31 31.03 18.83
CA VAL A 272 -27.77 30.99 18.96
C VAL A 272 -28.19 29.54 19.15
N THR A 273 -28.52 29.16 20.38
CA THR A 273 -29.06 27.83 20.69
C THR A 273 -30.47 27.67 20.11
N VAL A 274 -30.62 26.72 19.18
CA VAL A 274 -31.90 26.30 18.61
C VAL A 274 -32.57 25.26 19.52
N GLY A 275 -31.79 24.53 20.32
CA GLY A 275 -32.26 23.60 21.34
C GLY A 275 -32.18 22.12 20.92
N GLN A 276 -32.79 21.26 21.72
CA GLN A 276 -32.67 19.80 21.61
C GLN A 276 -33.44 19.27 20.39
N GLY A 277 -32.70 18.84 19.36
CA GLY A 277 -33.25 18.15 18.19
C GLY A 277 -33.05 16.63 18.24
N LEU A 278 -33.52 15.93 17.21
CA LEU A 278 -33.43 14.46 17.08
C LEU A 278 -31.98 13.93 17.16
N TRP A 279 -31.00 14.73 16.75
CA TRP A 279 -29.59 14.33 16.63
C TRP A 279 -28.70 14.82 17.78
N GLY A 280 -29.24 15.62 18.71
CA GLY A 280 -28.47 16.35 19.72
C GLY A 280 -28.96 17.79 19.88
N GLN A 281 -28.31 18.53 20.78
CA GLN A 281 -28.50 19.97 20.92
C GLN A 281 -28.01 20.66 19.63
N ARG A 282 -28.84 21.52 19.05
CA ARG A 282 -28.52 22.31 17.86
C ARG A 282 -28.13 23.71 18.28
N ASP A 283 -26.91 24.11 17.93
CA ASP A 283 -26.42 25.48 18.08
C ASP A 283 -26.07 26.06 16.70
N TRP A 284 -26.29 27.35 16.54
CA TRP A 284 -26.04 28.08 15.30
C TRP A 284 -25.06 29.22 15.54
N VAL A 285 -23.97 29.24 14.79
CA VAL A 285 -22.92 30.27 14.89
C VAL A 285 -22.77 30.94 13.52
N THR A 286 -22.49 32.24 13.51
CA THR A 286 -22.16 33.00 12.29
C THR A 286 -20.82 33.70 12.47
N PHE A 287 -20.15 34.03 11.37
CA PHE A 287 -18.81 34.59 11.38
C PHE A 287 -18.87 36.12 11.41
N VAL A 288 -18.14 36.74 12.34
CA VAL A 288 -17.85 38.18 12.33
C VAL A 288 -16.88 38.52 11.20
N GLY A 289 -16.08 37.54 10.80
CA GLY A 289 -15.03 37.64 9.79
C GLY A 289 -13.77 36.92 10.29
N GLY A 290 -12.61 37.25 9.75
CA GLY A 290 -11.35 36.60 10.14
C GLY A 290 -10.24 36.83 9.13
N GLN A 291 -9.16 36.08 9.27
CA GLN A 291 -7.97 36.17 8.42
C GLN A 291 -7.40 34.79 8.12
N TRP A 292 -6.78 34.63 6.95
CA TRP A 292 -6.10 33.41 6.55
C TRP A 292 -4.81 33.72 5.79
N ALA A 293 -3.83 32.82 5.90
CA ALA A 293 -2.56 32.92 5.19
C ALA A 293 -2.02 31.51 4.91
N GLY A 294 -1.49 31.31 3.70
CA GLY A 294 -0.99 30.02 3.24
C GLY A 294 0.03 30.13 2.11
N ARG A 295 0.46 28.97 1.60
CA ARG A 295 1.50 28.85 0.57
C ARG A 295 1.09 29.43 -0.79
N TRP A 296 -0.22 29.51 -1.04
CA TRP A 296 -0.82 29.95 -2.31
C TRP A 296 -1.53 31.31 -2.23
N GLY A 297 -1.60 31.95 -1.06
CA GLY A 297 -2.29 33.22 -0.90
C GLY A 297 -2.52 33.64 0.55
N LYS A 298 -3.19 34.78 0.72
CA LYS A 298 -3.63 35.30 2.01
C LYS A 298 -4.89 36.15 1.81
N GLY A 299 -5.62 36.40 2.89
CA GLY A 299 -6.79 37.28 2.83
C GLY A 299 -7.65 37.25 4.08
N ILE A 300 -8.93 37.56 3.91
CA ILE A 300 -9.92 37.63 4.98
C ILE A 300 -10.98 36.54 4.84
N VAL A 301 -11.57 36.17 5.98
CA VAL A 301 -12.87 35.50 6.05
C VAL A 301 -13.91 36.61 6.08
N LEU A 302 -14.90 36.55 5.18
CA LEU A 302 -15.95 37.56 5.11
C LEU A 302 -16.98 37.41 6.25
N PRO A 303 -17.59 38.51 6.73
CA PRO A 303 -18.70 38.45 7.66
C PRO A 303 -19.89 37.69 7.08
N GLY A 304 -20.65 37.00 7.93
CA GLY A 304 -21.79 36.17 7.55
C GLY A 304 -21.47 34.68 7.61
N GLY A 305 -21.91 33.91 6.61
CA GLY A 305 -21.82 32.45 6.62
C GLY A 305 -22.52 31.81 7.82
N GLN A 306 -22.25 30.53 8.06
CA GLN A 306 -22.80 29.76 9.17
C GLN A 306 -21.89 28.61 9.61
N ASP A 307 -21.97 28.22 10.87
CA ASP A 307 -21.65 26.87 11.37
C ASP A 307 -22.87 26.32 12.10
N SER A 308 -23.35 25.15 11.68
CA SER A 308 -24.52 24.47 12.25
C SER A 308 -24.07 23.29 13.10
N GLN A 309 -23.83 23.56 14.38
CA GLN A 309 -23.25 22.62 15.32
C GLN A 309 -24.29 21.63 15.86
N VAL A 310 -23.88 20.39 16.09
CA VAL A 310 -24.66 19.39 16.84
C VAL A 310 -23.83 18.93 18.04
N VAL A 311 -24.22 19.35 19.23
CA VAL A 311 -23.62 18.85 20.47
C VAL A 311 -24.35 17.58 20.88
N VAL A 312 -23.62 16.47 20.91
CA VAL A 312 -24.13 15.14 21.30
C VAL A 312 -23.75 14.81 22.75
N LYS A 313 -24.00 13.58 23.18
CA LYS A 313 -23.62 13.09 24.51
C LYS A 313 -22.11 13.30 24.79
N GLU A 314 -21.77 13.58 26.05
CA GLU A 314 -20.42 13.95 26.50
C GLU A 314 -19.85 15.21 25.80
N LEU A 315 -20.72 16.13 25.40
CA LEU A 315 -20.39 17.45 24.81
C LEU A 315 -19.57 17.43 23.52
N SER A 316 -19.42 16.26 22.89
CA SER A 316 -18.78 16.16 21.58
C SER A 316 -19.61 16.87 20.52
N THR A 317 -18.99 17.70 19.69
CA THR A 317 -19.69 18.58 18.75
C THR A 317 -19.36 18.20 17.31
N HIS A 318 -20.38 17.85 16.51
CA HIS A 318 -20.25 17.81 15.06
C HIS A 318 -20.35 19.25 14.50
N ILE A 319 -19.41 19.62 13.62
CA ILE A 319 -19.26 20.93 13.00
C ILE A 319 -19.68 20.85 11.54
N LYS A 320 -20.43 21.85 11.04
CA LYS A 320 -20.78 21.96 9.62
C LYS A 320 -20.89 23.43 9.23
N ALA A 321 -19.77 23.97 8.75
CA ALA A 321 -19.61 25.35 8.37
C ALA A 321 -19.61 25.58 6.85
N ASN A 322 -20.12 26.73 6.44
CA ASN A 322 -20.09 27.24 5.06
C ASN A 322 -19.90 28.77 5.12
N TYR A 323 -18.83 29.28 4.50
CA TYR A 323 -18.42 30.68 4.56
C TYR A 323 -17.62 31.07 3.30
N LEU A 324 -17.36 32.38 3.16
CA LEU A 324 -16.68 32.93 1.98
C LEU A 324 -15.34 33.55 2.39
N LEU A 325 -14.28 33.19 1.67
CA LEU A 325 -12.96 33.80 1.75
C LEU A 325 -12.83 34.84 0.64
N GLN A 326 -12.11 35.92 0.93
CA GLN A 326 -11.66 36.90 -0.06
C GLN A 326 -10.12 36.94 -0.04
N THR A 327 -9.47 36.95 -1.21
CA THR A 327 -8.00 37.11 -1.30
C THR A 327 -7.59 38.58 -1.17
N ALA A 328 -6.33 38.81 -0.79
CA ALA A 328 -5.75 40.15 -0.62
C ALA A 328 -5.00 40.66 -1.88
N ASP A 329 -5.41 40.21 -3.06
CA ASP A 329 -4.88 40.69 -4.34
C ASP A 329 -5.52 42.02 -4.75
N GLU A 330 -4.91 42.73 -5.73
CA GLU A 330 -5.48 43.96 -6.30
C GLU A 330 -6.89 43.72 -6.89
N GLN A 331 -7.08 42.60 -7.57
CA GLN A 331 -8.39 42.09 -7.97
C GLN A 331 -8.73 40.88 -7.08
N PRO A 332 -9.61 41.02 -6.06
CA PRO A 332 -9.84 39.97 -5.09
C PRO A 332 -10.62 38.80 -5.70
N ALA A 333 -10.10 37.58 -5.52
CA ALA A 333 -10.84 36.36 -5.77
C ALA A 333 -11.73 36.00 -4.57
N PHE A 334 -12.85 35.34 -4.83
CA PHE A 334 -13.76 34.83 -3.80
C PHE A 334 -13.76 33.30 -3.82
N ILE A 335 -13.57 32.68 -2.66
CA ILE A 335 -13.46 31.22 -2.51
C ILE A 335 -14.44 30.76 -1.44
N VAL A 336 -15.44 29.98 -1.83
CA VAL A 336 -16.38 29.33 -0.90
C VAL A 336 -15.63 28.25 -0.14
N ALA A 337 -15.69 28.28 1.18
CA ALA A 337 -15.08 27.30 2.06
C ALA A 337 -16.16 26.51 2.81
N LYS A 338 -16.18 25.20 2.58
CA LYS A 338 -17.07 24.25 3.23
C LYS A 338 -16.24 23.39 4.17
N THR A 339 -16.65 23.30 5.43
CA THR A 339 -15.88 22.63 6.48
C THR A 339 -16.79 21.73 7.30
N THR A 340 -16.43 20.45 7.47
CA THR A 340 -17.17 19.54 8.36
C THR A 340 -16.22 18.77 9.27
N GLY A 341 -16.68 18.33 10.44
CA GLY A 341 -15.83 17.56 11.34
C GLY A 341 -16.34 17.48 12.76
N TRP A 342 -15.41 17.27 13.69
CA TRP A 342 -15.69 16.96 15.08
C TRP A 342 -14.77 17.69 16.06
N MET A 343 -15.37 18.20 17.13
CA MET A 343 -14.70 18.57 18.38
C MET A 343 -15.03 17.50 19.42
N THR A 344 -14.02 16.78 19.91
CA THR A 344 -14.17 15.65 20.85
C THR A 344 -13.12 15.71 21.95
N GLY A 345 -13.41 15.21 23.15
CA GLY A 345 -12.51 15.31 24.30
C GLY A 345 -13.13 14.68 25.55
N ALA A 346 -12.46 14.84 26.70
CA ALA A 346 -13.09 14.55 27.99
C ALA A 346 -14.17 15.60 28.27
N LYS A 347 -15.29 15.18 28.88
CA LYS A 347 -16.45 16.04 29.11
C LYS A 347 -16.08 17.33 29.87
N ASP A 348 -15.27 17.22 30.92
CA ASP A 348 -14.86 18.36 31.76
C ASP A 348 -13.98 19.38 31.00
N VAL A 349 -13.21 18.91 30.01
CA VAL A 349 -12.41 19.76 29.11
C VAL A 349 -13.32 20.51 28.15
N LEU A 350 -14.36 19.85 27.62
CA LEU A 350 -15.33 20.48 26.72
C LEU A 350 -16.28 21.43 27.47
N GLU A 351 -16.60 21.15 28.73
CA GLU A 351 -17.29 22.08 29.64
C GLU A 351 -16.50 23.40 29.80
N LYS A 352 -15.20 23.32 30.12
CA LYS A 352 -14.30 24.49 30.22
C LYS A 352 -14.11 25.22 28.89
N LEU A 353 -14.27 24.52 27.76
CA LEU A 353 -14.14 25.08 26.41
C LEU A 353 -15.45 25.74 25.91
N ALA A 354 -16.59 25.39 26.50
CA ALA A 354 -17.87 26.03 26.25
C ALA A 354 -18.05 27.32 27.07
N ASP A 355 -17.45 27.40 28.26
CA ASP A 355 -17.41 28.60 29.10
C ASP A 355 -16.54 29.72 28.47
N PRO A 356 -17.10 30.88 28.08
CA PRO A 356 -16.35 31.97 27.46
C PRO A 356 -15.25 32.58 28.33
N SER A 357 -15.29 32.39 29.65
CA SER A 357 -14.27 32.89 30.59
C SER A 357 -13.08 31.92 30.74
N MET A 358 -13.31 30.62 30.52
CA MET A 358 -12.31 29.57 30.68
C MET A 358 -11.71 29.07 29.35
N ALA A 359 -12.42 29.21 28.22
CA ALA A 359 -12.03 28.63 26.93
C ALA A 359 -10.58 28.95 26.50
N ASP A 360 -10.12 30.19 26.66
CA ASP A 360 -8.76 30.61 26.31
C ASP A 360 -7.65 30.01 27.19
N SER A 361 -7.99 29.42 28.33
CA SER A 361 -7.05 28.68 29.19
C SER A 361 -6.93 27.18 28.83
N VAL A 362 -7.85 26.65 28.00
CA VAL A 362 -7.89 25.22 27.68
C VAL A 362 -6.83 24.88 26.64
N ASN A 363 -5.80 24.14 27.05
CA ASN A 363 -4.73 23.70 26.15
C ASN A 363 -5.30 22.88 24.96
N PRO A 364 -5.07 23.30 23.69
CA PRO A 364 -5.55 22.61 22.50
C PRO A 364 -5.17 21.13 22.37
N THR A 365 -4.14 20.64 23.06
CA THR A 365 -3.76 19.22 23.01
C THR A 365 -4.61 18.31 23.90
N THR A 366 -5.45 18.87 24.78
CA THR A 366 -6.32 18.11 25.70
C THR A 366 -7.64 17.67 25.07
N TYR A 367 -7.96 18.17 23.88
CA TYR A 367 -9.11 17.77 23.07
C TYR A 367 -8.70 17.64 21.59
N LYS A 368 -9.62 17.16 20.75
CA LYS A 368 -9.43 16.95 19.32
C LYS A 368 -10.45 17.76 18.54
N TYR A 369 -10.04 18.93 18.04
CA TYR A 369 -10.76 19.64 16.99
C TYR A 369 -10.19 19.19 15.64
N ARG A 370 -10.95 18.43 14.86
CA ARG A 370 -10.52 17.85 13.58
C ARG A 370 -11.59 18.03 12.52
N ILE A 371 -11.20 18.58 11.38
CA ILE A 371 -12.09 18.95 10.27
C ILE A 371 -11.56 18.44 8.94
N ASN A 372 -12.45 18.25 7.97
CA ASN A 372 -12.14 18.32 6.54
C ASN A 372 -12.54 19.70 6.02
N ILE A 373 -11.84 20.18 4.99
CA ILE A 373 -12.14 21.43 4.30
C ILE A 373 -12.13 21.15 2.80
N SER A 374 -13.16 21.63 2.10
CA SER A 374 -13.18 21.75 0.65
C SER A 374 -13.38 23.22 0.26
N LEU A 375 -12.69 23.63 -0.80
CA LEU A 375 -12.70 24.98 -1.34
C LEU A 375 -13.29 24.97 -2.75
N GLU A 376 -13.98 26.05 -3.12
CA GLU A 376 -14.69 26.16 -4.39
C GLU A 376 -14.65 27.61 -4.90
N THR A 377 -14.16 27.83 -6.12
CA THR A 377 -14.06 29.14 -6.76
C THR A 377 -14.21 29.07 -8.27
N GLY A 378 -14.72 30.14 -8.87
CA GLY A 378 -14.73 30.37 -10.31
C GLY A 378 -13.55 31.19 -10.83
N ASP A 379 -12.62 31.61 -9.97
CA ASP A 379 -11.45 32.38 -10.38
C ASP A 379 -10.33 31.47 -10.91
N GLU A 380 -9.94 31.64 -12.17
CA GLU A 380 -8.95 30.78 -12.84
C GLU A 380 -7.59 30.76 -12.12
N ARG A 381 -7.19 31.86 -11.47
CA ARG A 381 -5.92 31.94 -10.70
C ARG A 381 -5.89 30.96 -9.53
N TYR A 382 -7.07 30.62 -9.01
CA TYR A 382 -7.26 29.77 -7.84
C TYR A 382 -7.96 28.45 -8.17
N ALA A 383 -8.26 28.16 -9.44
CA ALA A 383 -9.04 26.98 -9.84
C ALA A 383 -8.46 25.62 -9.36
N PHE A 384 -7.18 25.55 -9.02
CA PHE A 384 -6.57 24.37 -8.39
C PHE A 384 -7.20 24.00 -7.04
N VAL A 385 -7.79 24.96 -6.30
CA VAL A 385 -8.38 24.66 -4.98
C VAL A 385 -9.60 23.75 -5.08
N ASN A 386 -10.26 23.73 -6.25
CA ASN A 386 -11.49 22.98 -6.52
C ASN A 386 -11.27 21.46 -6.56
N THR A 387 -10.03 20.99 -6.71
CA THR A 387 -9.67 19.57 -6.85
C THR A 387 -8.77 19.05 -5.72
N VAL A 388 -8.48 19.89 -4.72
CA VAL A 388 -7.61 19.56 -3.58
C VAL A 388 -8.46 19.29 -2.33
N MET A 389 -7.96 18.43 -1.46
CA MET A 389 -8.55 18.12 -0.16
C MET A 389 -7.62 18.53 0.98
N TRP A 390 -8.18 19.08 2.05
CA TRP A 390 -7.45 19.41 3.27
C TRP A 390 -8.10 18.77 4.51
N VAL A 391 -7.26 18.43 5.49
CA VAL A 391 -7.68 18.13 6.86
C VAL A 391 -7.13 19.18 7.82
N GLY A 392 -7.94 19.65 8.74
CA GLY A 392 -7.58 20.71 9.69
C GLY A 392 -7.39 20.22 11.11
N SER A 393 -6.38 20.76 11.78
CA SER A 393 -6.18 20.68 13.24
C SER A 393 -6.46 22.05 13.85
N GLY A 394 -7.50 22.14 14.67
CA GLY A 394 -7.95 23.41 15.25
C GLY A 394 -7.79 23.52 16.77
N CYS A 395 -8.09 24.73 17.26
CA CYS A 395 -8.50 25.02 18.61
C CYS A 395 -9.69 25.99 18.62
N ARG A 396 -10.51 25.92 19.65
CA ARG A 396 -11.50 26.93 19.99
C ARG A 396 -10.94 27.81 21.11
N ARG A 397 -11.23 29.10 21.00
CA ARG A 397 -11.07 30.17 21.98
C ARG A 397 -12.46 30.79 22.22
N SER A 398 -12.58 31.69 23.18
CA SER A 398 -13.85 32.27 23.65
C SER A 398 -14.80 32.70 22.51
N SER A 399 -14.30 33.52 21.58
CA SER A 399 -15.02 34.00 20.38
C SER A 399 -14.20 33.85 19.08
N GLU A 400 -13.22 32.95 19.07
CA GLU A 400 -12.36 32.69 17.92
C GLU A 400 -12.09 31.20 17.74
N VAL A 401 -11.95 30.73 16.49
CA VAL A 401 -11.41 29.41 16.17
C VAL A 401 -10.18 29.60 15.30
N ILE A 402 -9.08 28.96 15.68
CA ILE A 402 -7.82 28.97 14.92
C ILE A 402 -7.57 27.55 14.43
N PHE A 403 -7.20 27.36 13.15
CA PHE A 403 -6.80 26.05 12.66
C PHE A 403 -5.71 26.09 11.60
N ASP A 404 -4.88 25.05 11.62
CA ASP A 404 -3.93 24.70 10.56
C ASP A 404 -4.60 23.70 9.62
N ALA A 405 -4.64 24.02 8.33
CA ALA A 405 -5.11 23.16 7.25
C ALA A 405 -3.93 22.49 6.55
N PHE A 406 -3.95 21.16 6.53
CA PHE A 406 -2.96 20.31 5.90
C PHE A 406 -3.52 19.75 4.61
N ARG A 407 -2.84 20.01 3.50
CA ARG A 407 -3.16 19.46 2.18
C ARG A 407 -2.83 17.97 2.18
N ILE A 408 -3.73 17.15 1.64
CA ILE A 408 -3.48 15.75 1.36
C ILE A 408 -2.70 15.65 0.03
N THR A 409 -1.57 14.94 0.04
CA THR A 409 -0.66 14.77 -1.11
C THR A 409 -0.20 13.33 -1.29
#